data_AF-X1LFK5-F1
#
_entry.id   AF-X1LFK5-F1
#
_cell.length_a   1.000
_cell.length_b   1.000
_cell.length_c   1.000
_cell.angle_alpha   90.00
_cell.angle_beta   90.00
_cell.angle_gamma   90.00
#
_symmetry.space_group_name_H-M   'P 1'
#
loop_
_entity.id
_entity.type
_entity.pdbx_description
1 polymer ?
#
loop_
_entity_poly.entity_id
_entity_poly.type
_entity_poly.pdbx_seq_one_letter_code
_entity_poly.pdbx_strand_id
1 'polypeptide(L)'
;HHLISVPNTGRERNIVNDAGDVLETVVDAGVDMVLCGHKHVPYLWRVEDLLVVTAGTVSCLRLRGKIEPSYNIIYVREKEIDIYRRSPFDKIEKILGVKRKEKKSKLSDKFIKEKKQ
;
A
#
# COMPACT_ATOMS: atom_id res chain seq x y z
N HIS A 1 8.81 7.68 -2.26
CA HIS A 1 9.16 6.50 -1.44
C HIS A 1 7.95 6.00 -0.64
N HIS A 2 7.18 6.90 -0.05
CA HIS A 2 5.92 6.59 0.63
C HIS A 2 4.81 7.48 0.11
N LEU A 3 3.74 6.89 -0.40
CA LEU A 3 2.53 7.62 -0.73
C LEU A 3 1.76 8.00 0.54
N ILE A 4 1.70 7.09 1.50
CA ILE A 4 1.06 7.29 2.80
C ILE A 4 2.08 7.04 3.90
N SER A 5 2.03 7.87 4.95
CA SER A 5 2.81 7.71 6.17
C SER A 5 2.72 6.30 6.74
N VAL A 6 3.82 5.80 7.29
CA VAL A 6 3.88 4.44 7.83
C VAL A 6 3.95 4.52 9.37
N PRO A 7 3.00 3.89 10.10
CA PRO A 7 2.98 3.97 11.56
C PRO A 7 4.27 3.46 12.21
N ASN A 8 4.58 3.99 13.40
CA ASN A 8 5.78 3.66 14.18
C ASN A 8 7.11 3.99 13.48
N THR A 9 7.09 4.85 12.45
CA THR A 9 8.31 5.31 11.77
C THR A 9 8.78 6.72 12.16
N GLY A 10 8.33 7.20 13.32
CA GLY A 10 8.71 8.51 13.86
C GLY A 10 8.23 9.67 12.99
N ARG A 11 8.88 10.84 13.14
CA ARG A 11 8.53 12.02 12.33
C ARG A 11 8.72 11.73 10.86
N GLU A 12 7.68 12.03 10.08
CA GLU A 12 7.71 11.76 8.67
C GLU A 12 8.76 12.59 7.93
N ARG A 13 9.50 11.89 7.09
CA ARG A 13 10.51 12.38 6.16
C ARG A 13 10.35 11.51 4.91
N ASN A 14 10.52 12.10 3.73
CA ASN A 14 10.49 11.42 2.43
C ASN A 14 9.09 10.92 1.97
N ILE A 15 8.02 11.59 2.41
CA ILE A 15 6.71 11.49 1.74
C ILE A 15 6.84 12.12 0.35
N VAL A 16 6.10 11.60 -0.62
CA VAL A 16 6.04 12.18 -1.97
C VAL A 16 5.51 13.62 -1.88
N ASN A 17 6.12 14.56 -2.61
CA ASN A 17 5.56 15.91 -2.75
C ASN A 17 4.16 15.77 -3.38
N ASP A 18 3.18 16.51 -2.86
CA ASP A 18 1.78 16.43 -3.31
C ASP A 18 1.19 15.01 -3.21
N ALA A 19 1.54 14.28 -2.16
CA ALA A 19 1.06 12.90 -1.94
C ALA A 19 -0.47 12.77 -1.93
N GLY A 20 -1.20 13.82 -1.56
CA GLY A 20 -2.67 13.86 -1.67
C GLY A 20 -3.14 13.79 -3.13
N ASP A 21 -2.61 14.68 -3.97
CA ASP A 21 -2.93 14.74 -5.40
C ASP A 21 -2.51 13.46 -6.12
N VAL A 22 -1.34 12.90 -5.77
CA VAL A 22 -0.91 11.60 -6.30
C VAL A 22 -1.86 10.49 -5.86
N LEU A 23 -2.28 10.48 -4.59
CA LEU A 23 -3.22 9.49 -4.07
C LEU A 23 -4.58 9.56 -4.80
N GLU A 24 -5.12 10.77 -4.98
CA GLU A 24 -6.35 10.97 -5.75
C GLU A 24 -6.17 10.50 -7.20
N THR A 25 -5.08 10.89 -7.85
CA THR A 25 -4.77 10.52 -9.24
C THR A 25 -4.72 8.99 -9.41
N VAL A 26 -4.05 8.26 -8.52
CA VAL A 26 -3.94 6.80 -8.66
C VAL A 26 -5.25 6.07 -8.36
N VAL A 27 -6.07 6.58 -7.44
CA VAL A 27 -7.40 6.02 -7.16
C VAL A 27 -8.30 6.23 -8.38
N ASP A 28 -8.33 7.45 -8.92
CA ASP A 28 -9.17 7.83 -10.06
C ASP A 28 -8.75 7.15 -11.36
N ALA A 29 -7.45 6.88 -11.53
CA ALA A 29 -6.93 6.07 -12.63
C ALA A 29 -7.27 4.56 -12.48
N GLY A 30 -7.89 4.16 -11.38
CA GLY A 30 -8.32 2.78 -11.15
C GLY A 30 -7.18 1.82 -10.79
N VAL A 31 -6.06 2.32 -10.26
CA VAL A 31 -4.91 1.49 -9.86
C VAL A 31 -5.32 0.53 -8.75
N ASP A 32 -4.88 -0.74 -8.86
CA ASP A 32 -5.15 -1.76 -7.83
C ASP A 32 -4.21 -1.64 -6.62
N MET A 33 -2.94 -1.31 -6.88
CA MET A 33 -1.92 -1.35 -5.85
C MET A 33 -0.77 -0.37 -6.12
N VAL A 34 -0.27 0.24 -5.05
CA VAL A 34 0.99 1.01 -5.02
C VAL A 34 1.97 0.32 -4.08
N LEU A 35 3.16 0.01 -4.59
CA LEU A 35 4.23 -0.62 -3.81
C LEU A 35 5.19 0.44 -3.24
N CYS A 36 5.45 0.38 -1.95
CA CYS A 36 6.33 1.28 -1.20
C CYS A 36 7.45 0.49 -0.49
N GLY A 37 8.55 1.16 -0.13
CA GLY A 37 9.73 0.54 0.49
C GLY A 37 10.43 1.51 1.45
N HIS A 38 11.77 1.48 1.57
CA HIS A 38 12.59 2.49 2.30
C HIS A 38 12.51 2.54 3.84
N LYS A 39 11.34 2.43 4.49
CA LYS A 39 11.25 2.52 5.97
C LYS A 39 11.56 1.22 6.70
N HIS A 40 11.67 0.11 5.96
CA HIS A 40 11.86 -1.23 6.51
C HIS A 40 10.75 -1.66 7.47
N VAL A 41 9.53 -1.14 7.25
CA VAL A 41 8.34 -1.45 8.06
C VAL A 41 7.27 -1.97 7.12
N PRO A 42 6.91 -3.26 7.19
CA PRO A 42 5.84 -3.80 6.37
C PRO A 42 4.50 -3.23 6.83
N TYR A 43 3.72 -2.69 5.90
CA TYR A 43 2.41 -2.10 6.22
C TYR A 43 1.46 -2.18 5.03
N LEU A 44 0.16 -2.20 5.29
CA LEU A 44 -0.88 -2.21 4.27
C LEU A 44 -1.93 -1.16 4.62
N TRP A 45 -2.15 -0.23 3.70
CA TRP A 45 -3.31 0.64 3.71
C TRP A 45 -4.29 0.18 2.64
N ARG A 46 -5.58 0.20 2.97
CA ARG A 46 -6.66 0.09 1.99
C ARG A 46 -7.40 1.41 1.93
N VAL A 47 -7.29 2.09 0.80
CA VAL A 47 -7.98 3.35 0.51
C VAL A 47 -8.95 3.05 -0.62
N GLU A 48 -10.24 2.93 -0.30
CA GLU A 48 -11.26 2.41 -1.23
C GLU A 48 -10.86 1.02 -1.80
N ASP A 49 -10.63 0.95 -3.12
CA ASP A 49 -10.20 -0.23 -3.85
C ASP A 49 -8.68 -0.23 -4.16
N LEU A 50 -7.94 0.77 -3.69
CA LEU A 50 -6.48 0.85 -3.79
C LEU A 50 -5.80 0.23 -2.57
N LEU A 51 -4.80 -0.62 -2.82
CA LEU A 51 -3.91 -1.15 -1.81
C LEU A 51 -2.57 -0.40 -1.83
N VAL A 52 -2.18 0.27 -0.75
CA VAL A 52 -0.82 0.82 -0.61
C VAL A 52 -0.02 -0.12 0.28
N VAL A 53 0.90 -0.87 -0.33
CA VAL A 53 1.64 -1.96 0.32
C VAL A 53 3.08 -1.53 0.49
N THR A 54 3.52 -1.40 1.74
CA THR A 54 4.92 -1.15 2.08
C THR A 54 5.60 -2.46 2.42
N ALA A 55 6.70 -2.76 1.74
CA ALA A 55 7.56 -3.89 2.07
C ALA A 55 8.44 -3.60 3.29
N GLY A 56 8.84 -4.66 4.00
CA GLY A 56 9.87 -4.59 5.03
C GLY A 56 11.26 -4.44 4.41
N THR A 57 12.20 -5.24 4.90
CA THR A 57 13.54 -5.39 4.31
C THR A 57 13.96 -6.84 4.46
N VAL A 58 14.68 -7.37 3.47
CA VAL A 58 15.11 -8.78 3.47
C VAL A 58 16.36 -8.99 4.32
N SER A 59 17.27 -8.01 4.35
CA SER A 59 18.63 -8.20 4.85
C SER A 59 19.17 -7.04 5.69
N CYS A 60 18.38 -6.00 5.96
CA CYS A 60 18.85 -4.88 6.78
C CYS A 60 18.47 -5.07 8.24
N LEU A 61 19.46 -4.96 9.13
CA LEU A 61 19.27 -4.99 10.59
C LEU A 61 18.86 -3.64 11.18
N ARG A 62 18.82 -2.57 10.37
CA ARG A 62 18.29 -1.26 10.78
C ARG A 62 16.76 -1.27 10.69
N LEU A 63 16.15 -2.09 11.53
CA LEU A 63 14.70 -2.23 11.65
C LEU A 63 14.19 -1.20 12.64
N ARG A 64 12.97 -0.71 12.41
CA ARG A 64 12.29 0.18 13.37
C ARG A 64 11.39 -0.66 14.25
N GLY A 65 11.52 -0.53 15.57
CA GLY A 65 10.78 -1.35 16.54
C GLY A 65 11.27 -2.81 16.58
N LYS A 66 10.38 -3.74 16.94
CA LYS A 66 10.63 -5.20 17.01
C LYS A 66 10.16 -5.93 15.74
N ILE A 67 10.35 -5.30 14.59
CA ILE A 67 9.85 -5.81 13.31
C ILE A 67 10.90 -6.74 12.71
N GLU A 68 10.52 -7.96 12.37
CA GLU A 68 11.39 -8.93 11.71
C GLU A 68 11.61 -8.59 10.21
N PRO A 69 12.78 -8.94 9.65
CA PRO A 69 13.00 -8.88 8.21
C PRO A 69 11.89 -9.61 7.45
N SER A 70 11.43 -9.02 6.35
CA SER A 70 10.35 -9.58 5.54
C SER A 70 10.27 -8.97 4.15
N TYR A 71 9.64 -9.73 3.25
CA TYR A 71 9.23 -9.29 1.90
C TYR A 71 7.80 -9.74 1.60
N ASN A 72 7.21 -9.15 0.57
CA ASN A 72 5.87 -9.52 0.12
C ASN A 72 5.96 -10.51 -1.04
N ILE A 73 5.07 -11.51 -1.05
CA ILE A 73 4.77 -12.33 -2.23
C ILE A 73 3.36 -11.94 -2.65
N ILE A 74 3.21 -11.45 -3.87
CA ILE A 74 1.95 -10.91 -4.38
C ILE A 74 1.53 -11.72 -5.59
N TYR A 75 0.37 -12.36 -5.49
CA TYR A 75 -0.25 -13.04 -6.62
C TYR A 75 -1.33 -12.13 -7.20
N VAL A 76 -1.08 -11.60 -8.39
CA VAL A 76 -2.04 -10.79 -9.14
C VAL A 76 -2.70 -11.68 -10.20
N ARG A 77 -4.01 -11.82 -10.10
CA ARG A 77 -4.84 -12.59 -11.04
C ARG A 77 -5.90 -11.66 -11.63
N GLU A 78 -6.64 -12.16 -12.61
CA GLU A 78 -7.66 -11.36 -13.30
C GLU A 78 -8.69 -10.78 -12.32
N LYS A 79 -9.19 -11.61 -11.38
CA LYS A 79 -10.30 -11.23 -10.48
C LYS A 79 -9.90 -11.12 -9.01
N GLU A 80 -8.63 -11.39 -8.68
CA GLU A 80 -8.19 -11.41 -7.28
C GLU A 80 -6.73 -11.00 -7.13
N ILE A 81 -6.41 -10.47 -5.95
CA ILE A 81 -5.05 -10.19 -5.50
C ILE A 81 -4.88 -10.82 -4.13
N ASP A 82 -3.87 -11.69 -4.01
CA ASP A 82 -3.42 -12.21 -2.72
C ASP A 82 -2.06 -11.63 -2.36
N ILE A 83 -1.92 -11.19 -1.12
CA ILE A 83 -0.67 -10.69 -0.55
C ILE A 83 -0.27 -11.58 0.60
N TYR A 84 0.96 -12.07 0.55
CA TYR A 84 1.61 -12.79 1.63
C TYR A 84 2.81 -12.00 2.12
N ARG A 85 3.13 -12.15 3.41
CA ARG A 85 4.37 -11.69 4.00
C ARG A 85 5.23 -12.90 4.31
N ARG A 86 6.48 -12.88 3.88
CA ARG A 86 7.44 -13.94 4.14
C ARG A 86 8.63 -13.39 4.91
N SER A 87 8.98 -14.08 5.99
CA SER A 87 10.25 -13.88 6.68
C SER A 87 11.36 -14.64 5.93
N PRO A 88 12.58 -14.07 5.81
CA PRO A 88 13.70 -14.78 5.18
C PRO A 88 13.92 -16.14 5.84
N PHE A 89 13.92 -17.20 5.04
CA PHE A 89 14.13 -18.60 5.47
C PHE A 89 13.11 -19.16 6.46
N ASP A 90 12.00 -18.47 6.68
CA ASP A 90 11.01 -18.84 7.70
C ASP A 90 9.58 -18.76 7.10
N LYS A 91 8.59 -18.57 7.99
CA LYS A 91 7.16 -18.57 7.74
C LYS A 91 6.71 -17.68 6.58
N ILE A 92 5.63 -18.17 5.95
CA ILE A 92 4.82 -17.45 4.97
C ILE A 92 3.45 -17.23 5.61
N GLU A 93 3.04 -15.97 5.72
CA GLU A 93 1.76 -15.58 6.30
C GLU A 93 0.90 -14.94 5.21
N LYS A 94 -0.34 -15.41 5.02
CA LYS A 94 -1.32 -14.72 4.16
C LYS A 94 -1.79 -13.46 4.88
N ILE A 95 -1.59 -12.31 4.26
CA ILE A 95 -1.97 -11.00 4.83
C ILE A 95 -3.35 -10.58 4.34
N LEU A 96 -3.60 -10.72 3.03
CA LEU A 96 -4.84 -10.25 2.42
C LEU A 96 -5.17 -11.08 1.18
N GLY A 97 -6.46 -11.34 0.97
CA GLY A 97 -7.01 -11.76 -0.31
C GLY A 97 -8.20 -10.89 -0.65
N VAL A 98 -8.15 -10.18 -1.78
CA VAL A 98 -9.23 -9.28 -2.22
C VAL A 98 -9.63 -9.57 -3.66
N LYS A 99 -10.91 -9.38 -3.96
CA LYS A 99 -11.41 -9.37 -5.34
C LYS A 99 -11.05 -8.05 -6.01
N ARG A 100 -10.67 -8.11 -7.28
CA ARG A 100 -10.47 -6.93 -8.14
C ARG A 100 -11.82 -6.48 -8.68
N LYS A 101 -12.03 -5.17 -8.73
CA LYS A 101 -13.21 -4.58 -9.36
C LYS A 101 -12.82 -4.04 -10.73
N GLU A 102 -13.64 -4.33 -11.73
CA GLU A 102 -13.49 -3.78 -13.09
C GLU A 102 -13.86 -2.29 -13.14
N LYS A 103 -14.82 -1.86 -12.32
CA LYS A 103 -15.23 -0.46 -12.17
C LYS A 103 -14.99 -0.02 -10.73
N LYS A 104 -14.18 1.03 -10.56
CA LYS A 104 -13.85 1.63 -9.27
C LYS A 104 -14.46 3.02 -9.18
N SER A 105 -14.90 3.41 -7.98
CA SER A 105 -15.31 4.78 -7.68
C SER A 105 -14.10 5.67 -7.47
N LYS A 106 -14.23 6.95 -7.78
CA LYS A 106 -13.20 7.95 -7.45
C LYS A 106 -13.19 8.22 -5.95
N LEU A 107 -12.06 8.73 -5.46
CA LEU A 107 -11.82 8.88 -4.01
C LEU A 107 -12.82 9.83 -3.33
N SER A 108 -13.28 10.85 -4.06
CA SER A 108 -14.08 11.97 -3.55
C SER A 108 -15.47 12.10 -4.18
N ASP A 109 -15.88 11.15 -5.03
CA ASP A 109 -17.14 11.16 -5.80
C ASP A 109 -18.40 11.47 -4.96
N LYS A 110 -18.44 10.96 -3.72
CA LYS A 110 -19.61 11.11 -2.83
C LYS A 110 -19.64 12.45 -2.11
N PHE A 111 -18.49 13.11 -1.97
CA PHE A 111 -18.33 14.35 -1.24
C PHE A 111 -18.38 15.57 -2.17
N ILE A 112 -17.68 15.48 -3.31
CA ILE A 112 -17.68 16.52 -4.33
C ILE A 112 -18.82 16.23 -5.30
N LYS A 113 -20.03 16.69 -4.96
CA LYS A 113 -21.08 16.84 -5.98
C LYS A 113 -20.66 18.01 -6.85
N GLU A 114 -20.05 17.76 -8.00
CA GLU A 114 -19.93 18.81 -9.02
C GLU A 114 -21.33 19.42 -9.22
N LYS A 115 -21.47 20.71 -8.91
CA LYS A 115 -22.60 21.47 -9.43
C LYS A 115 -22.43 21.45 -10.93
N LYS A 116 -23.22 20.62 -11.64
CA LYS A 116 -23.39 20.75 -13.07
C LYS A 116 -23.70 22.22 -13.36
N GLN A 117 -22.79 22.92 -14.03
CA GLN A 117 -23.11 24.17 -14.73
C GLN A 117 -24.02 23.84 -15.92
#